data_AF-A0A3M4WA28-F1
#
_entry.id   AF-A0A3M4WA28-F1
#
_cell.length_a   1.000
_cell.length_b   1.000
_cell.length_c   1.000
_cell.angle_alpha   90.00
_cell.angle_beta   90.00
_cell.angle_gamma   90.00
#
_symmetry.space_group_name_H-M   'P 1'
#
loop_
_entity.id
_entity.type
_entity.pdbx_description
1 polymer ?
#
loop_
_entity_poly.entity_id
_entity_poly.type
_entity_poly.pdbx_seq_one_letter_code
_entity_poly.pdbx_strand_id
1 'polypeptide(L)'
;MDELKRVLAGLDIYVYSGLLLSNFIAIKYKPEHAVSLFIWGCSVPLSAFCYLVWVYGIGGSWNFVTFLIEIFAFSQVGWLGGALAFFGWLVSARYLKKIGLWISRVSVVSHGLFLMVIFVFERDFS
;
A
#
# COMPACT_ATOMS: atom_id res chain seq x y z
N MET A 1 -2.16 -2.57 23.55
CA MET A 1 -2.20 -3.51 22.40
C MET A 1 -3.63 -3.69 21.89
N ASP A 2 -4.61 -3.81 22.79
CA ASP A 2 -6.04 -3.92 22.40
C ASP A 2 -6.65 -2.66 21.79
N GLU A 3 -6.23 -1.46 22.22
CA GLU A 3 -6.71 -0.20 21.62
C GLU A 3 -6.23 0.00 20.19
N LEU A 4 -4.97 -0.34 19.89
CA LEU A 4 -4.44 -0.26 18.53
C LEU A 4 -5.13 -1.26 17.60
N LYS A 5 -5.40 -2.49 18.09
CA LYS A 5 -6.22 -3.47 17.37
C LYS A 5 -7.64 -2.94 17.11
N ARG A 6 -8.27 -2.25 18.07
CA ARG A 6 -9.59 -1.62 17.89
C ARG A 6 -9.57 -0.45 16.90
N VAL A 7 -8.53 0.39 16.93
CA VAL A 7 -8.35 1.49 15.97
C VAL A 7 -8.12 0.96 14.57
N LEU A 8 -7.33 -0.11 14.42
CA LEU A 8 -7.09 -0.79 13.14
C LEU A 8 -8.31 -1.54 12.64
N ALA A 9 -9.05 -2.21 13.52
CA ALA A 9 -10.35 -2.82 13.20
C ALA A 9 -11.41 -1.76 12.84
N GLY A 10 -11.31 -0.56 13.41
CA GLY A 10 -12.11 0.61 13.05
C GLY A 10 -11.63 1.32 11.78
N LEU A 11 -10.42 1.03 11.30
CA LEU A 11 -9.93 1.40 9.97
C LEU A 11 -10.55 0.42 8.96
N ASP A 12 -11.87 0.52 8.84
CA ASP A 12 -12.69 -0.33 8.01
C ASP A 12 -12.14 -0.29 6.57
N ILE A 13 -12.10 -1.45 5.92
CA ILE A 13 -11.66 -1.58 4.52
C ILE A 13 -12.45 -0.63 3.60
N TYR A 14 -13.67 -0.27 3.99
CA TYR A 14 -14.49 0.72 3.30
C TYR A 14 -13.93 2.15 3.44
N VAL A 15 -13.45 2.54 4.63
CA VAL A 15 -12.83 3.86 4.86
C VAL A 15 -11.56 3.99 4.03
N TYR A 16 -10.74 2.94 4.02
CA TYR A 16 -9.51 2.90 3.24
C TYR A 16 -9.79 2.89 1.72
N SER A 17 -10.79 2.12 1.28
CA SER A 17 -11.25 2.14 -0.12
C SER A 17 -11.79 3.51 -0.55
N GLY A 18 -12.52 4.21 0.35
CA GLY A 18 -12.96 5.58 0.12
C GLY A 18 -11.80 6.57 -0.01
N LEU A 19 -10.73 6.39 0.75
CA LEU A 19 -9.52 7.19 0.66
C LEU A 19 -8.77 6.95 -0.67
N LEU A 20 -8.68 5.70 -1.12
CA LEU A 20 -8.12 5.38 -2.44
C LEU A 20 -8.98 5.98 -3.57
N LEU A 21 -10.30 5.82 -3.49
CA LEU A 21 -11.23 6.35 -4.49
C LEU A 21 -11.17 7.87 -4.59
N SER A 22 -11.13 8.57 -3.46
CA SER A 22 -10.98 10.03 -3.43
C SER A 22 -9.64 10.49 -4.03
N ASN A 23 -8.55 9.74 -3.82
CA ASN A 23 -7.28 10.01 -4.49
C ASN A 23 -7.33 9.75 -6.00
N PHE A 24 -8.00 8.70 -6.48
CA PHE A 24 -8.20 8.50 -7.92
C PHE A 24 -9.03 9.62 -8.56
N ILE A 25 -10.05 10.10 -7.86
CA ILE A 25 -10.83 11.28 -8.26
C ILE A 25 -9.90 12.50 -8.32
N ALA A 26 -9.10 12.75 -7.29
CA ALA A 26 -8.16 13.86 -7.26
C ALA A 26 -7.14 13.80 -8.41
N ILE A 27 -6.63 12.60 -8.75
CA ILE A 27 -5.74 12.38 -9.91
C ILE A 27 -6.43 12.76 -11.22
N LYS A 28 -7.72 12.41 -11.37
CA LYS A 28 -8.50 12.74 -12.57
C LYS A 28 -8.72 14.25 -12.73
N TYR A 29 -8.96 14.97 -11.63
CA TYR A 29 -9.23 16.41 -11.65
C TYR A 29 -7.98 17.29 -11.61
N LYS A 30 -6.84 16.77 -11.13
CA LYS A 30 -5.55 17.48 -11.08
C LYS A 30 -4.43 16.64 -11.72
N PRO A 31 -4.47 16.43 -13.04
CA PRO A 31 -3.50 15.59 -13.75
C PRO A 31 -2.06 16.09 -13.61
N GLU A 32 -1.87 17.41 -13.44
CA GLU A 32 -0.57 18.03 -13.18
C GLU A 32 0.10 17.55 -11.89
N HIS A 33 -0.69 17.08 -10.92
CA HIS A 33 -0.22 16.52 -9.65
C HIS A 33 -0.38 15.00 -9.56
N ALA A 34 -0.80 14.33 -10.64
CA ALA A 34 -1.14 12.91 -10.66
C ALA A 34 -0.04 12.01 -10.08
N VAL A 35 1.23 12.28 -10.41
CA VAL A 35 2.38 11.51 -9.91
C VAL A 35 2.51 11.62 -8.39
N SER A 36 2.38 12.84 -7.85
CA SER A 36 2.50 13.09 -6.42
C SER A 36 1.32 12.49 -5.67
N LEU A 37 0.10 12.69 -6.18
CA LEU A 37 -1.13 12.13 -5.59
C LEU A 37 -1.12 10.60 -5.62
N PHE A 38 -0.60 9.99 -6.68
CA PHE A 38 -0.49 8.54 -6.76
C PHE A 38 0.51 7.97 -5.74
N ILE A 39 1.69 8.59 -5.62
CA ILE A 39 2.73 8.08 -4.71
C ILE A 39 2.31 8.30 -3.24
N TRP A 40 1.94 9.53 -2.88
CA TRP A 40 1.67 9.90 -1.50
C TRP A 40 0.23 9.61 -1.05
N GLY A 41 -0.73 9.63 -1.95
CA GLY A 41 -2.14 9.38 -1.66
C GLY A 41 -2.55 7.92 -1.82
N CYS A 42 -1.92 7.18 -2.75
CA CYS A 42 -2.25 5.77 -2.98
C CYS A 42 -1.14 4.83 -2.50
N SER A 43 0.06 4.92 -3.07
CA SER A 43 1.10 3.90 -2.87
C SER A 43 1.59 3.81 -1.42
N VAL A 44 2.00 4.93 -0.82
CA VAL A 44 2.53 4.94 0.54
C VAL A 44 1.46 4.56 1.59
N PRO A 45 0.25 5.15 1.57
CA PRO A 45 -0.81 4.74 2.49
C PRO A 45 -1.22 3.27 2.33
N LEU A 46 -1.20 2.73 1.10
CA LEU A 46 -1.54 1.33 0.83
C LEU A 46 -0.50 0.38 1.40
N SER A 47 0.78 0.71 1.24
CA SER A 47 1.86 -0.05 1.86
C SER A 47 1.78 -0.01 3.39
N ALA A 48 1.42 1.14 3.98
CA ALA A 48 1.22 1.25 5.42
C ALA A 48 0.03 0.39 5.90
N PHE A 49 -1.11 0.46 5.20
CA PHE A 49 -2.30 -0.34 5.53
C PHE A 49 -2.02 -1.85 5.44
N CYS A 50 -1.45 -2.31 4.33
CA CYS A 50 -1.16 -3.73 4.14
C CYS A 50 -0.11 -4.26 5.14
N TYR A 51 0.86 -3.43 5.53
CA TYR A 51 1.79 -3.79 6.60
C TYR A 51 1.07 -4.01 7.93
N LEU A 52 0.13 -3.13 8.29
CA LEU A 52 -0.66 -3.27 9.51
C LEU A 52 -1.56 -4.52 9.46
N VAL A 53 -2.25 -4.75 8.34
CA VAL A 53 -3.04 -5.97 8.14
C VAL A 53 -2.19 -7.24 8.30
N TRP A 54 -0.97 -7.25 7.76
CA TRP A 54 -0.05 -8.38 7.91
C TRP A 54 0.38 -8.61 9.36
N VAL A 55 0.90 -7.57 10.03
CA VAL A 55 1.39 -7.65 11.42
C VAL A 55 0.29 -8.10 12.38
N TYR A 56 -0.94 -7.59 12.21
CA TYR A 56 -2.02 -7.81 13.17
C TYR A 56 -2.98 -8.94 12.81
N GLY A 57 -3.05 -9.34 11.54
CA GLY A 57 -3.97 -10.37 11.05
C GLY A 57 -3.33 -11.75 10.82
N ILE A 58 -2.07 -11.82 10.36
CA ILE A 58 -1.53 -13.05 9.73
C ILE A 58 -0.17 -13.51 10.31
N GLY A 59 0.55 -12.66 11.04
CA GLY A 59 1.96 -12.84 11.43
C GLY A 59 2.34 -13.99 12.40
N GLY A 60 1.64 -15.13 12.40
CA GLY A 60 1.87 -16.25 13.34
C GLY A 60 2.06 -17.64 12.75
N SER A 61 1.65 -17.93 11.51
CA SER A 61 1.71 -19.30 10.96
C SER A 61 2.47 -19.37 9.63
N TRP A 62 3.53 -20.17 9.56
CA TRP A 62 4.31 -20.41 8.34
C TRP A 62 3.61 -21.41 7.41
N ASN A 63 3.03 -20.93 6.30
CA ASN A 63 2.59 -21.77 5.18
C ASN A 63 2.92 -21.07 3.83
N PHE A 64 2.71 -21.76 2.70
CA PHE A 64 3.01 -21.22 1.36
C PHE A 64 2.25 -19.91 1.04
N VAL A 65 1.06 -19.74 1.60
CA VAL A 65 0.28 -18.50 1.51
C VAL A 65 0.97 -17.40 2.33
N THR A 66 1.43 -17.68 3.54
CA THR A 66 2.24 -16.77 4.36
C THR A 66 3.55 -16.39 3.68
N PHE A 67 4.19 -17.30 2.94
CA PHE A 67 5.41 -17.01 2.16
C PHE A 67 5.14 -16.06 0.98
N LEU A 68 4.06 -16.26 0.22
CA LEU A 68 3.65 -15.32 -0.84
C LEU A 68 3.25 -13.96 -0.26
N ILE A 69 2.54 -13.98 0.86
CA ILE A 69 2.17 -12.81 1.64
C ILE A 69 3.42 -12.08 2.17
N GLU A 70 4.42 -12.78 2.67
CA GLU A 70 5.68 -12.20 3.13
C GLU A 70 6.47 -11.61 1.97
N ILE A 71 6.49 -12.21 0.79
CA ILE A 71 7.10 -11.61 -0.41
C ILE A 71 6.39 -10.29 -0.80
N PHE A 72 5.06 -10.24 -0.71
CA PHE A 72 4.29 -9.02 -0.99
C PHE A 72 4.31 -8.00 0.16
N ALA A 73 4.47 -8.43 1.41
CA ALA A 73 4.59 -7.59 2.59
C ALA A 73 6.03 -7.03 2.75
N PHE A 74 7.05 -7.80 2.38
CA PHE A 74 8.42 -7.31 2.10
C PHE A 74 8.45 -6.38 0.88
N SER A 75 7.37 -6.32 0.09
CA SER A 75 7.14 -5.29 -0.93
C SER A 75 6.78 -3.90 -0.34
N GLN A 76 7.42 -3.56 0.79
CA GLN A 76 7.65 -2.17 1.20
C GLN A 76 8.34 -1.30 0.12
N VAL A 77 8.52 -1.81 -1.11
CA VAL A 77 8.77 -1.02 -2.31
C VAL A 77 7.87 0.21 -2.44
N GLY A 78 6.65 0.24 -1.90
CA GLY A 78 5.85 1.48 -1.91
C GLY A 78 6.50 2.61 -1.08
N TRP A 79 7.13 2.26 0.06
CA TRP A 79 7.96 3.17 0.85
C TRP A 79 9.25 3.52 0.11
N LEU A 80 9.88 2.57 -0.58
CA LEU A 80 11.04 2.85 -1.43
C LEU A 80 10.69 3.80 -2.58
N GLY A 81 9.52 3.63 -3.21
CA GLY A 81 8.99 4.50 -4.25
C GLY A 81 8.74 5.91 -3.74
N GLY A 82 8.14 6.03 -2.55
CA GLY A 82 7.99 7.29 -1.83
C GLY A 82 9.33 7.95 -1.50
N ALA A 83 10.28 7.19 -0.95
CA ALA A 83 11.62 7.67 -0.61
C ALA A 83 12.38 8.15 -1.85
N LEU A 84 12.39 7.39 -2.95
CA LEU A 84 13.04 7.78 -4.20
C LEU A 84 12.39 9.01 -4.84
N ALA A 85 11.06 9.14 -4.74
CA ALA A 85 10.36 10.34 -5.18
C ALA A 85 10.70 11.57 -4.33
N PHE A 86 10.82 11.39 -3.01
CA PHE A 86 11.24 12.43 -2.06
C PHE A 86 12.69 12.87 -2.31
N PHE A 87 13.63 11.92 -2.38
CA PHE A 87 15.03 12.20 -2.70
C PHE A 87 15.18 12.83 -4.09
N GLY A 88 14.46 12.32 -5.09
CA GLY A 88 14.44 12.91 -6.43
C GLY A 88 13.90 14.34 -6.46
N TRP A 89 13.01 14.70 -5.52
CA TRP A 89 12.60 16.09 -5.31
C TRP A 89 13.70 16.91 -4.63
N LEU A 90 14.30 16.39 -3.55
CA LEU A 90 15.35 17.08 -2.79
C LEU A 90 16.57 17.44 -3.66
N VAL A 91 17.04 16.51 -4.51
CA VAL A 91 18.21 16.73 -5.38
C VAL A 91 17.84 17.16 -6.81
N SER A 92 16.57 17.49 -7.08
CA SER A 92 16.06 17.83 -8.42
C SER A 92 16.33 16.80 -9.53
N ALA A 93 16.57 15.54 -9.14
CA ALA A 93 16.84 14.43 -10.05
C ALA A 93 15.54 13.86 -10.64
N ARG A 94 15.24 14.23 -11.89
CA ARG A 94 14.03 13.76 -12.61
C ARG A 94 14.00 12.23 -12.78
N TYR A 95 15.15 11.58 -12.93
CA TYR A 95 15.23 10.12 -13.09
C TYR A 95 14.81 9.37 -11.82
N LEU A 96 15.20 9.86 -10.62
CA LEU A 96 14.81 9.27 -9.34
C LEU A 96 13.29 9.34 -9.12
N LYS A 97 12.67 10.47 -9.46
CA LYS A 97 11.20 10.61 -9.42
C LYS A 97 10.51 9.60 -10.33
N LYS A 98 11.04 9.39 -11.54
CA LYS A 98 10.49 8.45 -12.52
C LYS A 98 10.62 7.00 -12.04
N ILE A 99 11.76 6.63 -11.48
CA ILE A 99 11.98 5.31 -10.88
C ILE A 99 11.06 5.11 -9.68
N GLY A 100 10.94 6.11 -8.80
CA GLY A 100 10.02 6.09 -7.66
C GLY A 100 8.57 5.84 -8.08
N LEU A 101 8.09 6.51 -9.12
CA LEU A 101 6.75 6.28 -9.67
C LEU A 101 6.57 4.85 -10.21
N TRP A 102 7.55 4.32 -10.94
CA TRP A 102 7.49 2.94 -11.46
C TRP A 102 7.38 1.93 -10.32
N ILE A 103 8.21 2.11 -9.30
CA ILE A 103 8.20 1.26 -8.10
C ILE A 103 6.85 1.37 -7.38
N SER A 104 6.31 2.58 -7.21
CA SER A 104 4.99 2.79 -6.61
C SER A 104 3.86 2.11 -7.39
N ARG A 105 3.91 2.08 -8.74
CA ARG A 105 2.90 1.37 -9.54
C ARG A 105 2.93 -0.12 -9.30
N VAL A 106 4.12 -0.73 -9.35
CA VAL A 106 4.31 -2.15 -9.08
C VAL A 106 3.82 -2.47 -7.66
N SER A 107 4.19 -1.64 -6.69
CA SER A 107 3.77 -1.79 -5.30
C SER A 107 2.24 -1.75 -5.16
N VAL A 108 1.54 -0.82 -5.80
CA VAL A 108 0.07 -0.74 -5.72
C VAL A 108 -0.58 -2.01 -6.27
N VAL A 109 -0.10 -2.52 -7.42
CA VAL A 109 -0.63 -3.77 -8.00
C VAL A 109 -0.38 -4.96 -7.07
N SER A 110 0.83 -5.08 -6.53
CA SER A 110 1.21 -6.12 -5.59
C SER A 110 0.35 -6.10 -4.32
N HIS A 111 0.12 -4.93 -3.74
CA HIS A 111 -0.74 -4.78 -2.56
C HIS A 111 -2.22 -5.04 -2.87
N GLY A 112 -2.70 -4.67 -4.06
CA GLY A 112 -4.05 -5.03 -4.51
C GLY A 112 -4.25 -6.54 -4.62
N LEU A 113 -3.27 -7.26 -5.17
CA LEU A 113 -3.28 -8.72 -5.22
C LEU A 113 -3.23 -9.35 -3.82
N PHE A 114 -2.39 -8.81 -2.94
CA PHE A 114 -2.31 -9.25 -1.54
C PHE A 114 -3.67 -9.13 -0.82
N LEU A 115 -4.32 -7.98 -0.91
CA LEU A 115 -5.65 -7.78 -0.32
C LEU A 115 -6.69 -8.72 -0.93
N MET A 116 -6.64 -8.96 -2.25
CA MET A 116 -7.53 -9.91 -2.92
C MET A 116 -7.35 -11.34 -2.41
N VAL A 117 -6.10 -11.78 -2.20
CA VAL A 117 -5.80 -13.09 -1.61
C VAL A 117 -6.37 -13.18 -0.20
N ILE A 118 -6.15 -12.17 0.64
CA ILE A 118 -6.76 -12.14 1.98
C ILE A 118 -8.27 -12.27 1.89
N PHE A 119 -8.94 -11.41 1.11
CA PHE A 119 -10.40 -11.43 1.00
C PHE A 119 -10.98 -12.76 0.53
N VAL A 120 -10.30 -13.46 -0.37
CA VAL A 120 -10.76 -14.75 -0.91
C VAL A 120 -10.54 -15.86 0.11
N PHE A 121 -9.36 -15.92 0.73
CA PHE A 121 -8.97 -17.03 1.60
C PHE A 121 -9.35 -16.86 3.07
N GLU A 122 -9.60 -15.64 3.55
CA GLU A 122 -10.03 -15.38 4.93
C GLU A 122 -11.42 -15.98 5.23
N ARG A 123 -12.24 -16.23 4.19
CA ARG A 123 -13.49 -17.02 4.32
C ARG A 123 -13.28 -18.50 4.67
N ASP A 124 -12.10 -19.06 4.42
CA ASP A 124 -11.81 -20.48 4.69
C ASP A 124 -11.16 -20.71 6.07
N PHE A 125 -10.84 -19.64 6.81
CA PHE A 125 -10.20 -19.70 8.13
C PHE A 125 -11.11 -19.25 9.29
N SER A 126 -12.39 -18.93 9.03
CA SER A 126 -13.40 -18.56 10.04
C SER A 126 -14.28 -19.73 10.47
#